data_AF-A0A2T2Y8Y0-F1
#
_entry.id   AF-A0A2T2Y8Y0-F1
#
_cell.length_a   1.000
_cell.length_b   1.000
_cell.length_c   1.000
_cell.angle_alpha   90.00
_cell.angle_beta   90.00
_cell.angle_gamma   90.00
#
_symmetry.space_group_name_H-M   'P 1'
#
loop_
_entity.id
_entity.type
_entity.pdbx_description
1 polymer ?
#
loop_
_entity_poly.entity_id
_entity_poly.type
_entity_poly.pdbx_seq_one_letter_code
_entity_poly.pdbx_strand_id
1 'polypeptide(L)' 'MQEVLQQPQAGINRACRVLNLSKSVYYYQSYQEDRVVKEALQQKAEQYPREGFWKVYRRLRQEGQP' A
#
# COMPACT_ATOMS: atom_id res chain seq x y z
N MET A 1 -5.18 -12.22 11.77
CA MET A 1 -4.52 -13.35 11.08
C MET A 1 -3.02 -13.11 11.22
N GLN A 2 -2.39 -13.72 12.23
CA GLN A 2 -0.95 -13.61 12.46
C GLN A 2 -0.26 -14.50 11.42
N GLU A 3 0.47 -13.88 10.48
CA GLU A 3 1.39 -14.62 9.63
C GLU A 3 2.56 -15.09 10.50
N VAL A 4 2.62 -16.39 10.74
CA VAL A 4 3.78 -17.04 11.34
C VAL A 4 4.92 -16.89 10.34
N LEU A 5 5.87 -16.00 10.63
CA LEU A 5 7.13 -15.90 9.88
C LEU A 5 7.94 -17.17 10.13
N GLN A 6 7.63 -18.23 9.38
CA GLN A 6 8.45 -19.44 9.32
C GLN A 6 9.84 -19.03 8.86
N GLN A 7 10.82 -19.17 9.75
CA GLN A 7 12.21 -18.89 9.43
C GLN A 7 12.61 -19.76 8.23
N PRO A 8 13.15 -19.19 7.14
CA PRO A 8 13.57 -20.00 6.02
C PRO A 8 14.68 -20.94 6.47
N GLN A 9 14.49 -22.25 6.23
CA GLN A 9 15.43 -23.33 6.53
C GLN A 9 16.83 -23.08 5.88
N ALA A 10 16.85 -22.27 4.82
CA ALA A 10 18.03 -21.90 4.05
C ALA A 10 18.36 -20.42 4.22
N GLY A 11 19.64 -20.09 4.26
CA GLY A 11 20.11 -18.70 4.37
C GLY A 11 19.53 -17.81 3.26
N ILE A 12 19.05 -16.62 3.63
CA ILE A 12 18.36 -15.66 2.77
C ILE A 12 19.11 -15.41 1.46
N ASN A 13 20.45 -15.33 1.49
CA ASN A 13 21.26 -15.14 0.28
C ASN A 13 21.10 -16.27 -0.75
N ARG A 14 21.04 -17.53 -0.30
CA ARG A 14 20.88 -18.69 -1.18
C ARG A 14 19.47 -18.71 -1.78
N ALA A 15 18.46 -18.41 -0.96
CA ALA A 15 17.08 -18.32 -1.41
C ALA A 15 16.90 -17.21 -2.47
N CYS A 16 17.38 -15.99 -2.20
CA CYS A 16 17.30 -14.87 -3.15
C CYS A 16 18.02 -15.17 -4.47
N ARG A 17 19.18 -15.84 -4.43
CA ARG A 17 19.91 -16.25 -5.65
C ARG A 17 19.17 -17.29 -6.48
N VAL A 18 18.54 -18.28 -5.83
CA VAL A 18 17.74 -19.31 -6.52
C VAL A 18 16.49 -18.71 -7.16
N LEU A 19 15.83 -17.80 -6.46
CA LEU A 19 14.61 -17.12 -6.92
C LEU A 19 14.90 -15.96 -7.90
N ASN A 20 16.16 -15.66 -8.16
CA ASN A 20 16.58 -14.50 -8.97
C ASN A 20 15.98 -13.18 -8.50
N LEU A 21 15.86 -13.00 -7.18
CA LEU A 21 15.35 -11.78 -6.52
C LEU A 21 16.49 -11.05 -5.81
N SER A 22 16.42 -9.72 -5.74
CA SER A 22 17.36 -8.95 -4.94
C SER A 22 17.09 -9.15 -3.45
N LYS A 23 18.15 -9.10 -2.63
CA LYS A 23 18.05 -9.23 -1.17
C LYS A 23 17.17 -8.13 -0.55
N SER A 24 17.11 -6.95 -1.18
CA SER A 24 16.28 -5.83 -0.74
C SER A 24 14.78 -6.16 -0.75
N VAL A 25 14.32 -7.01 -1.67
CA VAL A 25 12.90 -7.43 -1.75
C VAL A 25 12.49 -8.22 -0.51
N TYR A 26 13.38 -9.06 0.02
CA TYR A 26 13.09 -9.86 1.22
C TYR A 26 12.82 -9.00 2.46
N TYR A 27 13.55 -7.89 2.60
CA TYR A 27 13.38 -6.97 3.73
C TYR A 27 12.38 -5.85 3.47
N TYR A 28 11.90 -5.72 2.23
CA TYR A 28 10.95 -4.68 1.88
C TYR A 28 9.60 -5.00 2.54
N GLN A 29 9.14 -4.09 3.38
CA GLN A 29 7.82 -4.13 3.97
C GLN A 29 7.06 -2.89 3.54
N SER A 30 5.97 -3.07 2.79
CA SER A 30 5.09 -1.96 2.45
C SER A 30 4.30 -1.53 3.69
N TYR A 31 4.56 -0.33 4.19
CA TYR A 31 3.71 0.29 5.18
C TYR A 31 2.60 1.06 4.46
N GLN A 32 1.38 0.52 4.47
CA GLN A 32 0.19 1.20 3.94
C GLN A 32 -0.75 1.52 5.10
N GLU A 33 -0.57 2.69 5.71
CA GLU A 33 -1.54 3.28 6.63
C GLU A 33 -2.33 4.42 6.00
N ASP A 34 -2.80 4.17 4.77
CA ASP A 34 -3.58 5.12 3.99
C ASP A 34 -5.09 4.99 4.23
N ARG A 35 -5.51 4.42 5.38
CA ARG A 35 -6.93 4.15 5.69
C ARG A 35 -7.75 5.44 5.69
N VAL A 36 -7.22 6.49 6.31
CA VAL A 36 -7.88 7.81 6.40
C VAL A 36 -8.10 8.42 5.03
N VAL A 37 -7.08 8.35 4.16
CA VAL A 37 -7.15 8.88 2.78
C VAL A 37 -8.14 8.08 1.94
N LYS A 38 -8.16 6.75 2.09
CA LYS A 38 -9.13 5.88 1.42
C LYS A 38 -10.57 6.22 1.82
N GLU A 39 -10.85 6.35 3.11
CA GLU A 39 -12.18 6.69 3.60
C GLU A 39 -12.63 8.07 3.11
N ALA A 40 -11.75 9.07 3.16
CA ALA A 40 -12.06 10.42 2.69
C ALA A 40 -12.33 10.46 1.17
N LEU A 41 -11.52 9.76 0.38
CA LEU A 41 -11.74 9.62 -1.06
C LEU A 41 -13.08 8.93 -1.36
N GLN A 42 -13.41 7.88 -0.61
CA GLN A 42 -14.63 7.11 -0.82
C GLN A 42 -15.89 7.92 -0.48
N GLN A 43 -15.89 8.64 0.64
CA GLN A 43 -16.99 9.56 1.01
C GLN A 43 -17.22 10.64 -0.06
N LYS A 44 -16.14 11.19 -0.62
CA LYS A 44 -16.24 12.21 -1.68
C LYS A 44 -16.71 11.63 -3.00
N ALA A 45 -16.31 10.41 -3.33
CA ALA A 45 -16.81 9.71 -4.52
C ALA A 45 -18.32 9.44 -4.42
N GLU A 46 -18.82 9.08 -3.24
CA GLU A 46 -20.26 8.92 -2.98
C GLU A 46 -21.03 10.23 -3.08
N GLN A 47 -20.47 11.35 -2.60
CA GLN A 47 -21.07 12.68 -2.77
C GLN A 47 -21.10 13.16 -4.22
N TYR A 48 -20.07 12.84 -5.01
CA TYR A 48 -19.89 13.33 -6.37
C TYR A 48 -19.69 12.18 -7.38
N PRO A 49 -20.72 11.35 -7.64
CA PRO A 49 -20.58 10.15 -8.47
C PRO A 49 -20.30 10.45 -9.96
N ARG A 50 -20.51 11.69 -10.39
CA ARG A 50 -20.22 12.15 -11.77
C ARG A 50 -18.77 12.63 -11.94
N GLU A 51 -18.04 12.82 -10.84
CA GLU A 51 -16.67 13.30 -10.88
C GLU A 51 -15.68 12.13 -10.89
N GLY A 52 -14.74 12.14 -11.85
CA GLY A 52 -13.66 11.18 -11.88
C GLY A 52 -12.64 11.42 -10.76
N PHE A 53 -11.81 10.40 -10.49
CA PHE A 53 -10.80 10.38 -9.42
C PHE A 53 -9.99 11.69 -9.29
N TRP A 54 -9.49 12.24 -10.41
CA TRP A 54 -8.68 13.46 -10.41
C TRP A 54 -9.37 14.68 -9.80
N LYS A 55 -10.69 14.82 -10.00
CA LYS A 55 -11.45 15.94 -9.45
C LYS A 55 -11.67 15.76 -7.95
N VAL A 56 -12.04 14.56 -7.53
CA VAL A 56 -12.21 14.19 -6.13
C VAL A 56 -10.91 14.36 -5.35
N TYR A 57 -9.79 13.88 -5.90
CA TYR A 57 -8.46 14.03 -5.31
C TYR A 57 -8.03 15.49 -5.16
N ARG A 58 -8.30 16.31 -6.18
CA ARG A 58 -7.98 17.74 -6.13
C ARG A 58 -8.82 18.49 -5.09
N ARG A 59 -10.11 18.17 -4.96
CA ARG A 59 -10.99 18.73 -3.93
C ARG A 59 -10.51 18.33 -2.53
N LEU A 60 -10.20 17.05 -2.32
CA LEU A 60 -9.70 16.55 -1.04
C LEU A 60 -8.48 17.35 -0.57
N ARG A 61 -7.52 17.59 -1.48
CA ARG A 61 -6.34 18.42 -1.20
C ARG A 61 -6.64 19.91 -0.98
N GLN A 62 -7.66 20.45 -1.65
CA GLN A 62 -8.07 21.86 -1.45
C GLN A 62 -8.70 22.08 -0.07
N GLU A 63 -9.36 21.06 0.49
CA GLU A 63 -9.96 21.10 1.82
C GLU A 63 -8.94 20.89 2.95
N GLY A 64 -7.65 20.70 2.62
CA GLY A 64 -6.60 20.46 3.60
C GLY A 64 -6.63 19.07 4.22
N GLN A 65 -7.42 18.14 3.63
CA GLN A 65 -7.45 16.74 4.03
C GLN A 65 -6.36 15.96 3.28
N PRO A 66 -5.70 14.98 3.94
CA PRO A 66 -4.60 14.22 3.36
C PRO A 66 -5.01 13.38 2.14
#